data_AF-A0A955DLX2-F1
#
_entry.id   AF-A0A955DLX2-F1
#
_cell.length_a   1.000
_cell.length_b   1.000
_cell.length_c   1.000
_cell.angle_alpha   90.00
_cell.angle_beta   90.00
_cell.angle_gamma   90.00
#
_symmetry.space_group_name_H-M   'P 1'
#
loop_
_entity.id
_entity.type
_entity.pdbx_description
1 polymer ?
#
loop_
_entity_poly.entity_id
_entity_poly.type
_entity_poly.pdbx_seq_one_letter_code
_entity_poly.pdbx_strand_id
1 'polypeptide(L)'
;QKQVCHAVLTGGEPMLFDAIEPLSRGLRELGMHITIETAGTIHRPPSALACDLMSMSPKLSNSTPSEGDPRDPGGAWRTRHERDRIKLDVLQRLIDDYPARQLKFVVAQESDVQEIDALLAQLRGFAADDVMLMPEGVTAPEPGKVQWVQDVCDARGWQYCPRLHIQLFGNVRGT
;
A
#
# COMPACT_ATOMS: atom_id res chain seq x y z
N GLN A 1 7.72 -23.58 20.76
CA GLN A 1 6.64 -22.75 20.16
C GLN A 1 7.31 -21.76 19.21
N LYS A 2 6.76 -21.51 18.02
CA LYS A 2 7.28 -20.45 17.15
C LYS A 2 6.87 -19.11 17.76
N GLN A 3 7.85 -18.27 18.12
CA GLN A 3 7.59 -16.94 18.63
C GLN A 3 7.29 -16.01 17.45
N VAL A 4 6.23 -15.21 17.57
CA VAL A 4 5.90 -14.18 16.57
C VAL A 4 6.78 -12.97 16.86
N CYS A 5 7.63 -12.60 15.90
CA CYS A 5 8.57 -11.48 16.04
C CYS A 5 8.24 -10.30 15.12
N HIS A 6 7.15 -10.37 14.35
CA HIS A 6 6.76 -9.35 13.38
C HIS A 6 5.29 -8.99 13.57
N ALA A 7 5.00 -7.70 13.60
CA ALA A 7 3.64 -7.16 13.61
C ALA A 7 3.44 -6.31 12.36
N VAL A 8 2.34 -6.56 11.65
CA VAL A 8 1.89 -5.71 10.54
C VAL A 8 0.68 -4.94 11.04
N LEU A 9 0.82 -3.62 11.16
CA LEU A 9 -0.27 -2.73 11.52
C LEU A 9 -0.90 -2.18 10.24
N THR A 10 -2.09 -2.68 9.94
CA THR A 10 -2.85 -2.44 8.71
C THR A 10 -4.34 -2.22 9.04
N GLY A 11 -5.22 -2.22 8.04
CA GLY A 11 -6.67 -2.09 8.18
C GLY A 11 -7.28 -1.22 7.09
N GLY A 12 -8.09 -0.24 7.49
CA GLY A 12 -8.41 0.90 6.62
C GLY A 12 -7.18 1.79 6.46
N GLU A 13 -7.21 2.99 7.05
CA GLU A 13 -5.99 3.80 7.23
C GLU A 13 -5.56 3.70 8.71
N PRO A 14 -4.52 2.91 9.07
CA PRO A 14 -4.16 2.73 10.47
C PRO A 14 -3.68 4.01 11.13
N MET A 15 -3.05 4.93 10.37
CA MET A 15 -2.59 6.20 10.92
C MET A 15 -3.72 7.19 11.22
N LEU A 16 -4.96 6.89 10.85
CA LEU A 16 -6.13 7.69 11.24
C LEU A 16 -6.36 7.69 12.76
N PHE A 17 -5.95 6.63 13.45
CA PHE A 17 -6.21 6.45 14.87
C PHE A 17 -4.96 6.77 15.69
N ASP A 18 -5.06 7.71 16.65
CA ASP A 18 -3.93 8.07 17.52
C ASP A 18 -3.40 6.89 18.34
N ALA A 19 -4.24 5.89 18.60
CA ALA A 19 -3.87 4.66 19.28
C ALA A 19 -2.78 3.84 18.57
N ILE A 20 -2.52 4.08 17.27
CA ILE A 20 -1.44 3.42 16.53
C ILE A 20 -0.06 3.69 17.14
N GLU A 21 0.13 4.87 17.73
CA GLU A 21 1.39 5.29 18.31
C GLU A 21 1.76 4.50 19.58
N PRO A 22 0.93 4.48 20.65
CA PRO A 22 1.23 3.65 21.81
C PRO A 22 1.22 2.15 21.47
N LEU A 23 0.38 1.69 20.54
CA LEU A 23 0.37 0.29 20.09
C LEU A 23 1.72 -0.10 19.46
N SER A 24 2.18 0.68 18.49
CA SER A 24 3.45 0.40 17.81
C SER A 24 4.62 0.43 18.79
N ARG A 25 4.69 1.41 19.70
CA ARG A 25 5.76 1.46 20.71
C ARG A 25 5.73 0.25 21.64
N GLY A 26 4.56 -0.14 22.14
CA GLY A 26 4.43 -1.33 22.98
C GLY A 26 4.87 -2.62 22.27
N LEU A 27 4.57 -2.77 20.99
CA LEU A 27 5.04 -3.92 20.20
C LEU A 27 6.56 -3.92 20.02
N ARG A 28 7.16 -2.74 19.82
CA ARG A 28 8.62 -2.60 19.73
C ARG A 28 9.30 -2.94 21.07
N GLU A 29 8.72 -2.52 22.19
CA GLU A 29 9.21 -2.87 23.54
C GLU A 29 9.16 -4.38 23.80
N LEU A 30 8.23 -5.09 23.16
CA LEU A 30 8.17 -6.55 23.16
C LEU A 30 9.18 -7.21 22.18
N GLY A 31 10.03 -6.42 21.52
CA GLY A 31 11.07 -6.89 20.61
C GLY A 31 10.57 -7.24 19.21
N MET A 32 9.40 -6.76 18.81
CA MET A 32 8.83 -7.04 17.49
C MET A 32 9.32 -6.05 16.42
N HIS A 33 9.51 -6.54 15.20
CA HIS A 33 9.63 -5.74 13.98
C HIS A 33 8.24 -5.25 13.54
N ILE A 34 8.10 -3.98 13.21
CA ILE A 34 6.82 -3.34 12.92
C ILE A 34 6.78 -2.87 11.47
N THR A 35 5.85 -3.44 10.71
CA THR A 35 5.47 -2.93 9.40
C THR A 35 4.19 -2.11 9.52
N ILE A 36 4.18 -0.91 8.95
CA ILE A 36 2.96 -0.09 8.81
C ILE A 36 2.50 -0.16 7.36
N GLU A 37 1.25 -0.57 7.12
CA GLU A 37 0.64 -0.49 5.80
C GLU A 37 -0.34 0.69 5.74
N THR A 38 -0.11 1.64 4.84
CA THR A 38 -0.88 2.89 4.78
C THR A 38 -1.25 3.25 3.35
N ALA A 39 -2.35 4.02 3.16
CA ALA A 39 -2.63 4.65 1.88
C ALA A 39 -1.71 5.85 1.59
N GLY A 40 -0.93 6.30 2.58
CA GLY A 40 0.00 7.43 2.44
C GLY A 40 -0.69 8.78 2.45
N THR A 41 -1.86 8.88 3.10
CA THR A 41 -2.66 10.12 3.21
C THR A 41 -2.56 10.79 4.57
N ILE A 42 -1.94 10.14 5.56
CA ILE A 42 -1.65 10.67 6.88
C ILE A 42 -0.17 10.47 7.19
N HIS A 43 0.47 11.47 7.80
CA HIS A 43 1.85 11.37 8.29
C HIS A 43 1.87 11.35 9.81
N ARG A 44 2.67 10.45 10.39
CA ARG A 44 3.10 10.51 11.78
C ARG A 44 4.63 10.48 11.81
N PRO A 45 5.30 11.32 12.61
CA PRO A 45 6.76 11.37 12.63
C PRO A 45 7.35 10.13 13.33
N PRO A 46 8.60 9.73 13.00
CA PRO A 46 9.28 8.61 13.65
C PRO A 46 9.44 8.76 15.17
N SER A 47 9.41 10.01 15.68
CA SER A 47 9.42 10.29 17.12
C SER A 47 8.15 9.82 17.84
N ALA A 48 7.05 9.63 17.10
CA ALA A 48 5.76 9.24 17.63
C ALA A 48 5.38 7.81 17.21
N LEU A 49 5.66 7.42 15.96
CA LEU A 49 5.27 6.12 15.41
C LEU A 49 6.47 5.18 15.34
N ALA A 50 6.37 4.04 16.02
CA ALA A 50 7.34 2.98 15.86
C ALA A 50 7.09 2.22 14.56
N CYS A 51 8.01 2.33 13.62
CA CYS A 51 7.96 1.64 12.34
C CYS A 51 9.36 1.23 11.92
N ASP A 52 9.51 -0.01 11.48
CA ASP A 52 10.74 -0.57 10.92
C ASP A 52 10.63 -0.73 9.40
N LEU A 53 9.41 -0.91 8.87
CA LEU A 53 9.11 -0.89 7.44
C LEU A 53 7.81 -0.13 7.14
N MET A 54 7.91 0.93 6.33
CA MET A 54 6.76 1.73 5.89
C MET A 54 6.28 1.27 4.50
N SER A 55 5.20 0.49 4.43
CA SER A 55 4.58 0.04 3.17
C SER A 55 3.47 1.00 2.75
N MET A 56 3.79 1.95 1.88
CA MET A 56 2.83 2.92 1.32
C MET A 56 2.14 2.32 0.10
N SER A 57 0.81 2.41 0.06
CA SER A 57 -0.01 1.98 -1.08
C SER A 57 -0.99 3.09 -1.50
N PRO A 58 -0.48 4.13 -2.19
CA PRO A 58 -1.32 5.19 -2.74
C PRO A 58 -2.42 4.60 -3.62
N LYS A 59 -3.63 5.11 -3.46
CA LYS A 59 -4.81 4.57 -4.16
C LYS A 59 -4.91 5.19 -5.56
N LEU A 60 -4.73 4.38 -6.59
CA LEU A 60 -4.89 4.76 -8.00
C LEU A 60 -6.37 4.90 -8.38
N SER A 61 -6.65 5.45 -9.56
CA SER A 61 -8.01 5.65 -10.05
C SER A 61 -8.82 4.36 -10.22
N ASN A 62 -8.14 3.22 -10.44
CA ASN A 62 -8.75 1.90 -10.48
C ASN A 62 -9.43 1.47 -9.16
N SER A 63 -9.13 2.13 -8.04
CA SER A 63 -9.77 1.89 -6.74
C SER A 63 -11.05 2.71 -6.53
N THR A 64 -11.37 3.61 -7.47
CA THR A 64 -12.54 4.47 -7.42
C THR A 64 -13.80 3.67 -7.80
N PRO A 65 -14.89 3.74 -7.02
CA PRO A 65 -16.15 3.08 -7.35
C PRO A 65 -16.63 3.48 -8.73
N SER A 66 -17.19 2.53 -9.47
CA SER A 66 -17.83 2.78 -10.76
C SER A 66 -19.10 3.64 -10.61
N GLU A 67 -19.54 4.27 -11.70
CA GLU A 67 -20.75 5.08 -11.68
C GLU A 67 -21.95 4.15 -11.48
N GLY A 68 -22.87 4.52 -10.60
CA GLY A 68 -24.00 3.65 -10.25
C GLY A 68 -23.62 2.45 -9.39
N ASP A 69 -22.44 2.43 -8.75
CA ASP A 69 -22.10 1.41 -7.77
C ASP A 69 -23.16 1.41 -6.64
N PRO A 70 -23.83 0.28 -6.37
CA PRO A 70 -24.86 0.21 -5.34
C PRO A 70 -24.35 0.51 -3.93
N ARG A 71 -23.03 0.47 -3.71
CA ARG A 71 -22.36 0.86 -2.45
C ARG A 71 -22.19 2.38 -2.33
N ASP A 72 -22.31 3.12 -3.43
CA ASP A 72 -22.24 4.58 -3.50
C ASP A 72 -23.36 5.17 -4.38
N PRO A 73 -24.64 4.99 -4.01
CA PRO A 73 -25.80 5.36 -4.84
C PRO A 73 -25.90 6.86 -5.14
N GLY A 74 -25.11 7.70 -4.48
CA GLY A 74 -25.04 9.15 -4.72
C GLY A 74 -23.70 9.66 -5.25
N GLY A 75 -22.73 8.78 -5.56
CA GLY A 75 -21.40 9.18 -6.05
C GLY A 75 -20.56 9.99 -5.04
N ALA A 76 -21.01 10.08 -3.78
CA ALA A 76 -20.39 10.91 -2.75
C ALA A 76 -19.05 10.30 -2.32
N TRP A 77 -18.97 8.97 -2.27
CA TRP A 77 -17.74 8.27 -1.93
C TRP A 77 -16.73 8.39 -3.08
N ARG A 78 -17.14 8.17 -4.33
CA ARG A 78 -16.34 8.41 -5.53
C ARG A 78 -15.72 9.80 -5.55
N THR A 79 -16.54 10.84 -5.35
CA THR A 79 -16.08 12.24 -5.39
C THR A 79 -15.05 12.52 -4.29
N ARG A 80 -15.32 12.03 -3.07
CA ARG A 80 -14.39 12.19 -1.94
C ARG A 80 -13.09 11.43 -2.18
N HIS A 81 -13.19 10.20 -2.69
CA HIS A 81 -12.04 9.34 -2.95
C HIS A 81 -11.11 9.97 -3.99
N GLU A 82 -11.63 10.40 -5.15
CA GLU A 82 -10.80 11.07 -6.17
C GLU A 82 -10.10 12.32 -5.65
N ARG A 83 -10.76 13.09 -4.78
CA ARG A 83 -10.17 14.29 -4.18
C ARG A 83 -9.06 13.97 -3.17
N ASP A 84 -9.22 12.90 -2.39
CA ASP A 84 -8.41 12.66 -1.20
C ASP A 84 -7.42 11.49 -1.32
N ARG A 85 -7.50 10.68 -2.38
CA ARG A 85 -6.73 9.44 -2.55
C ARG A 85 -5.21 9.62 -2.69
N ILE A 86 -4.77 10.80 -3.15
CA ILE A 86 -3.34 11.15 -3.27
C ILE A 86 -3.07 12.44 -2.48
N LYS A 87 -2.09 12.38 -1.56
CA LYS A 87 -1.56 13.53 -0.83
C LYS A 87 -0.04 13.58 -1.01
N LEU A 88 0.42 14.31 -2.03
CA LEU A 88 1.82 14.34 -2.46
C LEU A 88 2.77 14.80 -1.36
N ASP A 89 2.36 15.81 -0.59
CA ASP A 89 3.12 16.35 0.54
C ASP A 89 3.31 15.30 1.63
N VAL A 90 2.26 14.54 1.94
CA VAL A 90 2.31 13.45 2.91
C VAL A 90 3.20 12.31 2.42
N LEU A 91 3.03 11.87 1.18
CA LEU A 91 3.86 10.83 0.58
C LEU A 91 5.35 11.21 0.59
N GLN A 92 5.67 12.44 0.20
CA GLN A 92 7.05 12.90 0.22
C GLN A 92 7.62 12.90 1.64
N ARG A 93 6.86 13.34 2.65
CA ARG A 93 7.29 13.30 4.05
C ARG A 93 7.50 11.88 4.55
N LEU A 94 6.65 10.93 4.15
CA LEU A 94 6.83 9.52 4.51
C LEU A 94 8.09 8.93 3.86
N ILE A 95 8.39 9.28 2.61
CA ILE A 95 9.63 8.87 1.93
C ILE A 95 10.86 9.43 2.65
N ASP A 96 10.82 10.72 2.98
CA ASP A 96 11.93 11.43 3.62
C ASP A 96 12.21 10.91 5.05
N ASP A 97 11.16 10.64 5.84
CA ASP A 97 11.29 10.30 7.26
C ASP A 97 11.49 8.79 7.53
N TYR A 98 11.13 7.90 6.60
CA TYR A 98 11.20 6.45 6.77
C TYR A 98 12.15 5.81 5.74
N PRO A 99 13.41 5.47 6.14
CA PRO A 99 14.41 4.92 5.23
C PRO A 99 14.06 3.54 4.65
N ALA A 100 13.52 2.66 5.49
CA ALA A 100 13.04 1.34 5.08
C ALA A 100 11.57 1.44 4.69
N ARG A 101 11.30 1.38 3.40
CA ARG A 101 9.99 1.70 2.82
C ARG A 101 9.72 0.93 1.54
N GLN A 102 8.46 0.89 1.16
CA GLN A 102 7.98 0.35 -0.11
C GLN A 102 6.85 1.23 -0.65
N LEU A 103 6.84 1.45 -1.96
CA LEU A 103 5.77 2.10 -2.72
C LEU A 103 5.02 1.02 -3.51
N LYS A 104 3.97 0.47 -2.90
CA LYS A 104 3.21 -0.69 -3.38
C LYS A 104 1.92 -0.28 -4.09
N PHE A 105 1.88 -0.42 -5.41
CA PHE A 105 0.72 -0.06 -6.23
C PHE A 105 -0.10 -1.28 -6.60
N VAL A 106 -1.42 -1.18 -6.47
CA VAL A 106 -2.36 -2.20 -6.93
C VAL A 106 -2.76 -1.89 -8.36
N VAL A 107 -2.49 -2.81 -9.29
CA VAL A 107 -2.73 -2.63 -10.73
C VAL A 107 -3.68 -3.69 -11.29
N ALA A 108 -4.56 -3.26 -12.19
CA ALA A 108 -5.51 -4.09 -12.90
C ALA A 108 -5.27 -4.05 -14.42
N GLN A 109 -4.67 -2.98 -14.92
CA GLN A 109 -4.48 -2.71 -16.36
C GLN A 109 -3.25 -1.84 -16.61
N GLU A 110 -2.77 -1.80 -17.86
CA GLU A 110 -1.56 -1.05 -18.25
C GLU A 110 -1.67 0.47 -18.03
N SER A 111 -2.86 1.05 -18.16
CA SER A 111 -3.07 2.49 -17.89
C SER A 111 -2.83 2.87 -16.43
N ASP A 112 -2.93 1.91 -15.50
CA ASP A 112 -2.58 2.16 -14.09
C ASP A 112 -1.07 2.45 -13.96
N VAL A 113 -0.23 1.86 -14.81
CA VAL A 113 1.22 2.12 -14.84
C VAL A 113 1.51 3.55 -15.28
N GLN A 114 0.73 4.10 -16.20
CA GLN A 114 0.88 5.50 -16.64
C GLN A 114 0.55 6.47 -15.50
N GLU A 115 -0.47 6.14 -14.70
CA GLU A 115 -0.83 6.90 -13.50
C GLU A 115 0.29 6.83 -12.44
N ILE A 116 0.88 5.65 -12.25
CA ILE A 116 2.05 5.47 -11.35
C ILE A 116 3.22 6.31 -11.83
N ASP A 117 3.57 6.26 -13.12
CA ASP A 117 4.68 7.04 -13.69
C ASP A 117 4.45 8.55 -13.46
N ALA A 118 3.23 9.05 -13.67
CA ALA A 118 2.87 10.46 -13.42
C ALA A 118 2.92 10.86 -11.93
N LEU A 119 2.57 9.95 -11.03
CA LEU A 119 2.67 10.16 -9.58
C LEU A 119 4.14 10.18 -9.13
N LEU A 120 4.92 9.18 -9.54
CA LEU A 120 6.33 9.04 -9.16
C LEU A 120 7.18 10.19 -9.69
N ALA A 121 6.86 10.77 -10.85
CA ALA A 121 7.53 11.95 -11.39
C ALA A 121 7.43 13.20 -10.48
N GLN A 122 6.50 13.21 -9.52
CA GLN A 122 6.30 14.30 -8.57
C GLN A 122 6.94 14.04 -7.20
N LEU A 123 7.51 12.85 -7.00
CA LEU A 123 8.15 12.41 -5.76
C LEU A 123 9.67 12.28 -5.98
N ARG A 124 10.43 12.29 -4.89
CA ARG A 124 11.89 12.12 -4.90
C ARG A 124 12.37 11.33 -3.70
N GLY A 125 13.62 10.88 -3.72
CA GLY A 125 14.27 10.25 -2.57
C GLY A 125 13.95 8.77 -2.40
N PHE A 126 13.35 8.12 -3.41
CA PHE A 126 13.13 6.68 -3.46
C PHE A 126 13.98 6.03 -4.57
N ALA A 127 14.23 4.72 -4.45
CA ALA A 127 14.93 3.92 -5.45
C ALA A 127 13.93 3.08 -6.27
N ALA A 128 14.35 2.58 -7.44
CA ALA A 128 13.46 1.79 -8.31
C ALA A 128 12.95 0.52 -7.62
N ASP A 129 13.78 -0.10 -6.79
CA ASP A 129 13.44 -1.29 -6.00
C ASP A 129 12.58 -0.98 -4.76
N ASP A 130 12.37 0.29 -4.41
CA ASP A 130 11.32 0.69 -3.46
C ASP A 130 9.92 0.49 -4.09
N VAL A 131 9.79 0.51 -5.42
CA VAL A 131 8.51 0.44 -6.12
C VAL A 131 8.09 -1.01 -6.33
N MET A 132 6.85 -1.33 -5.97
CA MET A 132 6.28 -2.66 -6.13
C MET A 132 4.94 -2.62 -6.88
N LEU A 133 4.72 -3.56 -7.79
CA LEU A 133 3.42 -3.78 -8.41
C LEU A 133 2.76 -5.04 -7.87
N MET A 134 1.52 -4.88 -7.42
CA MET A 134 0.66 -5.95 -6.95
C MET A 134 -0.57 -6.05 -7.86
N PRO A 135 -0.81 -7.18 -8.53
CA PRO A 135 -2.03 -7.39 -9.27
C PRO A 135 -3.28 -7.26 -8.37
N GLU A 136 -4.34 -6.63 -8.89
CA GLU A 136 -5.67 -6.69 -8.29
C GLU A 136 -6.21 -8.12 -8.35
N GLY A 137 -6.98 -8.52 -7.33
CA GLY A 137 -7.69 -9.79 -7.35
C GLY A 137 -8.09 -10.30 -5.98
N VAL A 138 -9.18 -11.06 -5.95
CA VAL A 138 -9.65 -11.83 -4.78
C VAL A 138 -9.50 -13.34 -4.97
N THR A 139 -8.94 -13.76 -6.10
CA THR A 139 -8.60 -15.16 -6.42
C THR A 139 -7.15 -15.24 -6.85
N ALA A 140 -6.55 -16.43 -6.77
CA ALA A 140 -5.26 -16.67 -7.37
C ALA A 140 -5.33 -16.33 -8.87
N PRO A 141 -4.51 -15.40 -9.37
CA PRO A 141 -4.54 -15.05 -10.78
C PRO A 141 -3.92 -16.17 -11.61
N GLU A 142 -4.47 -16.39 -12.80
CA GLU A 142 -3.81 -17.25 -13.79
C GLU A 142 -2.48 -16.61 -14.21
N PRO A 143 -1.40 -17.39 -14.42
CA PRO A 143 -0.08 -16.85 -14.76
C PRO A 143 -0.10 -15.87 -15.94
N GLY A 144 -0.88 -16.16 -16.99
CA GLY A 144 -1.00 -15.27 -18.16
C GLY A 144 -1.62 -13.91 -17.86
N LYS A 145 -2.37 -13.76 -16.76
CA LYS A 145 -3.00 -12.48 -16.36
C LYS A 145 -2.07 -11.56 -15.56
N VAL A 146 -0.91 -12.07 -15.13
CA VAL A 146 0.08 -11.30 -14.36
C VAL A 146 1.42 -11.15 -15.07
N GLN A 147 1.62 -11.81 -16.22
CA GLN A 147 2.86 -11.73 -16.98
C GLN A 147 3.23 -10.28 -17.33
N TRP A 148 2.26 -9.51 -17.83
CA TRP A 148 2.48 -8.11 -18.17
C TRP A 148 2.98 -7.26 -16.98
N VAL A 149 2.54 -7.60 -15.75
CA VAL A 149 2.99 -6.91 -14.53
C VAL A 149 4.46 -7.22 -14.25
N GLN A 150 4.87 -8.48 -14.44
CA GLN A 150 6.27 -8.91 -14.30
C GLN A 150 7.14 -8.22 -15.35
N ASP A 151 6.70 -8.20 -16.61
CA ASP A 151 7.41 -7.54 -17.71
C ASP A 151 7.60 -6.04 -17.43
N VAL A 152 6.59 -5.37 -16.87
CA VAL A 152 6.68 -3.97 -16.43
C VAL A 152 7.69 -3.81 -15.30
N CYS A 153 7.67 -4.71 -14.31
CA CYS A 153 8.62 -4.67 -13.19
C CYS A 153 10.07 -4.83 -13.68
N ASP A 154 10.33 -5.84 -14.51
CA ASP A 154 11.66 -6.13 -15.07
C ASP A 154 12.18 -4.95 -15.89
N ALA A 155 11.34 -4.34 -16.73
CA ALA A 155 11.71 -3.21 -17.58
C ALA A 155 12.08 -1.93 -16.78
N ARG A 156 11.53 -1.77 -15.57
CA ARG A 156 11.68 -0.55 -14.75
C ARG A 156 12.58 -0.74 -13.52
N GLY A 157 13.03 -1.97 -13.24
CA GLY A 157 13.72 -2.31 -12.00
C GLY A 157 12.80 -2.28 -10.77
N TRP A 158 11.49 -2.40 -10.97
CA TRP A 158 10.50 -2.48 -9.88
C TRP A 158 10.33 -3.93 -9.41
N GLN A 159 9.65 -4.11 -8.28
CA GLN A 159 9.44 -5.42 -7.66
C GLN A 159 8.03 -5.96 -7.92
N TYR A 160 7.92 -7.25 -8.25
CA TYR A 160 6.63 -7.93 -8.31
C TYR A 160 6.18 -8.39 -6.91
N CYS A 161 4.96 -8.04 -6.50
CA CYS A 161 4.40 -8.39 -5.20
C CYS A 161 3.10 -9.20 -5.33
N PRO A 162 3.14 -10.54 -5.26
CA PRO A 162 1.93 -11.35 -5.36
C PRO A 162 1.10 -11.31 -4.08
N ARG A 163 -0.21 -11.54 -4.20
CA ARG A 163 -1.11 -11.78 -3.06
C ARG A 163 -1.01 -13.23 -2.60
N LEU A 164 0.13 -13.60 -2.02
CA LEU A 164 0.44 -15.00 -1.64
C LEU A 164 -0.61 -15.58 -0.69
N HIS A 165 -1.15 -14.81 0.26
CA HIS A 165 -2.20 -15.29 1.16
C HIS A 165 -3.46 -15.74 0.41
N ILE A 166 -3.86 -15.05 -0.67
CA ILE A 166 -4.99 -15.47 -1.51
C ILE A 166 -4.65 -16.76 -2.27
N GLN A 167 -3.41 -16.90 -2.73
CA GLN A 167 -2.97 -18.12 -3.41
C GLN A 167 -2.97 -19.33 -2.48
N LEU A 168 -2.60 -19.15 -1.20
CA LEU A 168 -2.49 -20.22 -0.22
C LEU A 168 -3.83 -20.54 0.46
N PHE A 169 -4.62 -19.52 0.79
CA PHE A 169 -5.78 -19.65 1.68
C PHE A 169 -7.09 -19.16 1.05
N GLY A 170 -7.05 -18.57 -0.15
CA GLY A 170 -8.19 -17.91 -0.76
C GLY A 170 -8.51 -16.56 -0.10
N ASN A 171 -9.66 -15.98 -0.45
CA ASN A 171 -10.14 -14.71 0.13
C ASN A 171 -10.82 -14.94 1.50
N VAL A 172 -10.04 -15.44 2.46
CA VAL A 172 -10.50 -15.76 3.82
C VAL A 172 -9.92 -14.76 4.81
N ARG A 173 -10.73 -14.30 5.76
CA ARG A 173 -10.26 -13.39 6.82
C ARG A 173 -9.53 -14.17 7.91
N GLY A 174 -8.42 -13.62 8.41
CA GLY A 174 -7.68 -14.18 9.55
C GLY A 174 -6.74 -15.34 9.19
N THR A 175 -6.24 -15.36 7.96
CA THR A 175 -5.33 -16.39 7.41
C THR A 175 -4.04 -15.79 6.89
#